data_AF-K7LT77-F1
#
_entry.id   AF-K7LT77-F1
#
_cell.length_a   1.000
_cell.length_b   1.000
_cell.length_c   1.000
_cell.angle_alpha   90.00
_cell.angle_beta   90.00
_cell.angle_gamma   90.00
#
_symmetry.space_group_name_H-M   'P 1'
#
loop_
_entity.id
_entity.type
_entity.pdbx_description
1 polymer ?
#
loop_
_entity_poly.entity_id
_entity_poly.type
_entity_poly.pdbx_seq_one_letter_code
_entity_poly.pdbx_strand_id
1 'polypeptide(L)'
;MSSEPCMSSHYQLLAHAAAVKIYKTYASQNGLIGITLNCHWFVPFSNDTLDHQASQRALDFMFGWFMQPLTTGNYPETMQSLLGSRLPNFTGAIQATYWILTELTTSIAIFIIF
;
A
#
# COMPACT_ATOMS: atom_id res chain seq x y z
N MET A 1 15.36 15.37 -4.00
CA MET A 1 14.05 14.75 -4.34
C MET A 1 12.99 15.51 -3.55
N SER A 2 12.00 16.11 -4.20
CA SER A 2 11.03 17.00 -3.54
C SER A 2 10.13 16.24 -2.55
N SER A 3 9.53 16.95 -1.60
CA SER A 3 8.52 16.40 -0.67
C SER A 3 7.16 16.21 -1.34
N GLU A 4 6.95 16.80 -2.53
CA GLU A 4 5.65 16.84 -3.22
C GLU A 4 5.07 15.44 -3.49
N PRO A 5 5.85 14.43 -3.97
CA PRO A 5 5.31 13.08 -4.15
C PRO A 5 4.87 12.44 -2.82
N CYS A 6 5.61 12.67 -1.73
CA CYS A 6 5.27 12.15 -0.40
C CYS A 6 3.97 12.77 0.12
N MET A 7 3.82 14.09 -0.04
CA MET A 7 2.60 14.80 0.33
C MET A 7 1.40 14.38 -0.53
N SER A 8 1.59 14.27 -1.84
CA SER A 8 0.53 13.86 -2.77
C SER A 8 0.00 12.47 -2.43
N SER A 9 0.89 11.48 -2.30
CA SER A 9 0.51 10.11 -1.91
C SER A 9 -0.15 10.06 -0.53
N HIS A 10 0.33 10.86 0.43
CA HIS A 10 -0.27 10.95 1.76
C HIS A 10 -1.72 11.43 1.71
N TYR A 11 -1.99 12.52 0.97
CA TYR A 11 -3.36 13.02 0.82
C TYR A 11 -4.26 12.08 0.01
N GLN A 12 -3.73 11.36 -0.97
CA GLN A 12 -4.48 10.33 -1.69
C GLN A 12 -4.95 9.21 -0.74
N LEU A 13 -4.08 8.74 0.16
CA LEU A 13 -4.43 7.73 1.16
C LEU A 13 -5.48 8.25 2.16
N LEU A 14 -5.35 9.50 2.63
CA LEU A 14 -6.35 10.12 3.51
C LEU A 14 -7.71 10.31 2.80
N ALA A 15 -7.70 10.74 1.53
CA ALA A 15 -8.91 10.89 0.73
C ALA A 15 -9.60 9.54 0.51
N HIS A 16 -8.84 8.49 0.21
CA HIS A 16 -9.35 7.12 0.11
C HIS A 16 -9.98 6.67 1.44
N ALA A 17 -9.29 6.85 2.57
CA ALA A 17 -9.82 6.49 3.89
C ALA A 17 -11.14 7.23 4.22
N ALA A 18 -11.22 8.52 3.89
CA ALA A 18 -12.44 9.31 4.06
C ALA A 18 -13.58 8.80 3.16
N ALA A 19 -13.29 8.49 1.89
CA ALA A 19 -14.26 7.93 0.95
C ALA A 19 -14.78 6.56 1.41
N VAL A 20 -13.91 5.66 1.88
CA VAL A 20 -14.28 4.35 2.44
C VAL A 20 -15.18 4.53 3.67
N LYS A 21 -14.84 5.45 4.58
CA LYS A 21 -15.66 5.75 5.77
C LYS A 21 -17.07 6.21 5.38
N ILE A 22 -17.18 7.09 4.40
CA ILE A 22 -18.46 7.59 3.88
C ILE A 22 -19.22 6.47 3.17
N TYR A 23 -18.58 5.71 2.29
CA TYR A 23 -19.22 4.63 1.54
C TYR A 23 -19.88 3.59 2.44
N LYS A 24 -19.22 3.26 3.55
CA LYS A 24 -19.73 2.30 4.55
C LYS A 24 -21.01 2.73 5.28
N THR A 25 -21.40 4.01 5.20
CA THR A 25 -22.68 4.46 5.75
C THR A 25 -23.86 4.22 4.80
N TYR A 26 -23.60 3.92 3.52
CA TYR A 26 -24.63 3.65 2.51
C TYR A 26 -24.95 2.16 2.42
N ALA A 27 -25.55 1.61 3.48
CA ALA A 27 -25.89 0.18 3.58
C ALA A 27 -26.73 -0.34 2.40
N SER A 28 -27.53 0.53 1.76
CA SER A 28 -28.38 0.18 0.62
C SER A 28 -27.61 -0.16 -0.66
N GLN A 29 -26.35 0.26 -0.81
CA GLN A 29 -25.58 0.02 -2.03
C GLN A 29 -25.03 -1.40 -2.12
N ASN A 30 -24.77 -2.05 -0.97
CA ASN A 30 -24.24 -3.41 -0.88
C ASN A 30 -23.05 -3.71 -1.82
N GLY A 31 -22.22 -2.71 -2.12
CA GLY A 31 -21.08 -2.85 -3.00
C GLY A 31 -19.75 -2.92 -2.26
N LEU A 32 -18.69 -3.06 -3.04
CA LEU A 32 -17.31 -3.09 -2.56
C LEU A 32 -16.59 -1.80 -2.98
N ILE A 33 -15.71 -1.31 -2.09
CA ILE A 33 -14.86 -0.16 -2.35
C ILE A 33 -13.39 -0.56 -2.14
N GLY A 34 -12.53 -0.13 -3.05
CA GLY A 34 -11.10 -0.42 -3.03
C GLY A 34 -10.29 0.63 -3.78
N ILE A 35 -9.01 0.33 -3.99
CA ILE A 35 -8.07 1.14 -4.79
C ILE A 35 -7.36 0.23 -5.79
N THR A 36 -7.08 0.75 -6.98
CA THR A 36 -6.22 0.08 -7.98
C THR A 36 -4.84 0.71 -7.93
N LEU A 37 -3.79 -0.11 -7.86
CA LEU A 37 -2.40 0.33 -7.81
C LEU A 37 -1.67 -0.10 -9.07
N ASN A 38 -0.90 0.78 -9.67
CA ASN A 38 0.07 0.37 -10.69
C ASN A 38 1.28 -0.25 -9.98
N CYS A 39 1.57 -1.51 -10.26
CA CYS A 39 2.77 -2.17 -9.75
C CYS A 39 3.43 -3.00 -10.85
N HIS A 40 4.75 -2.97 -10.85
CA HIS A 40 5.57 -3.93 -11.56
C HIS A 40 6.12 -4.93 -10.55
N TRP A 41 6.31 -6.16 -11.00
CA TRP A 41 7.10 -7.12 -10.25
C TRP A 41 8.59 -6.82 -10.45
N PHE A 42 9.37 -6.88 -9.37
CA PHE A 42 10.81 -6.70 -9.40
C PHE A 42 11.49 -8.02 -9.07
N VAL A 43 12.26 -8.53 -10.03
CA VAL A 43 13.09 -9.72 -9.84
C VAL A 43 14.51 -9.27 -9.50
N PRO A 44 15.17 -9.89 -8.50
CA PRO A 44 16.60 -9.64 -8.23
C PRO A 44 17.45 -9.83 -9.48
N PHE A 45 18.44 -8.96 -9.69
CA PHE A 45 19.35 -9.08 -10.84
C PHE A 45 20.23 -10.33 -10.77
N SER A 46 20.69 -10.68 -9.56
CA SER A 46 21.46 -11.89 -9.27
C SER A 46 20.98 -12.54 -7.97
N ASN A 47 21.65 -13.61 -7.54
CA ASN A 47 21.37 -14.26 -6.26
C ASN A 47 22.05 -13.56 -5.06
N ASP A 48 22.72 -12.43 -5.28
CA ASP A 48 23.37 -11.68 -4.22
C ASP A 48 22.33 -11.05 -3.28
N THR A 49 22.61 -11.10 -1.97
CA THR A 49 21.73 -10.52 -0.94
C THR A 49 21.38 -9.05 -1.21
N LEU A 50 22.31 -8.29 -1.79
CA LEU A 50 22.10 -6.88 -2.11
C LEU A 50 21.06 -6.67 -3.22
N ASP A 51 21.03 -7.56 -4.22
CA ASP A 51 20.06 -7.50 -5.32
C ASP A 51 18.67 -7.92 -4.85
N HIS A 52 18.59 -8.92 -3.96
CA HIS A 52 17.35 -9.28 -3.28
C HIS A 52 16.80 -8.11 -2.48
N GLN A 53 17.62 -7.47 -1.65
CA GLN A 53 17.21 -6.28 -0.90
C GLN A 53 16.83 -5.11 -1.82
N ALA A 54 17.51 -4.94 -2.95
CA ALA A 54 17.17 -3.91 -3.93
C ALA A 54 15.80 -4.16 -4.57
N SER A 55 15.50 -5.40 -4.94
CA SER A 55 14.19 -5.79 -5.46
C SER A 55 13.07 -5.54 -4.43
N GLN A 56 13.31 -5.86 -3.15
CA GLN A 56 12.35 -5.59 -2.08
C GLN A 56 12.13 -4.09 -1.87
N ARG A 57 13.19 -3.27 -1.85
CA ARG A 57 13.04 -1.81 -1.76
C ARG A 57 12.25 -1.25 -2.95
N ALA A 58 12.44 -1.79 -4.15
CA ALA A 58 11.66 -1.38 -5.31
C ALA A 58 10.18 -1.73 -5.17
N LEU A 59 9.85 -2.92 -4.65
CA LEU A 59 8.48 -3.32 -4.32
C LEU A 59 7.87 -2.42 -3.24
N ASP A 60 8.62 -2.09 -2.18
CA ASP A 60 8.16 -1.19 -1.13
C ASP A 60 7.83 0.21 -1.68
N PHE A 61 8.69 0.76 -2.54
CA PHE A 61 8.48 2.08 -3.15
C PHE A 61 7.44 2.11 -4.28
N MET A 62 7.02 0.96 -4.82
CA MET A 62 6.00 0.91 -5.87
C MET A 62 4.63 0.45 -5.34
N PHE A 63 4.60 -0.72 -4.69
CA PHE A 63 3.38 -1.32 -4.16
C PHE A 63 3.19 -1.00 -2.66
N GLY A 64 4.24 -1.16 -1.86
CA GLY A 64 4.20 -0.98 -0.41
C GLY A 64 3.78 0.43 0.02
N TRP A 65 4.16 1.47 -0.74
CA TRP A 65 3.85 2.87 -0.47
C TRP A 65 2.34 3.09 -0.23
N PHE A 66 1.48 2.44 -1.01
CA PHE A 66 0.03 2.54 -0.85
C PHE A 66 -0.56 1.36 -0.09
N MET A 67 -0.11 0.14 -0.38
CA MET A 67 -0.75 -1.05 0.19
C MET A 67 -0.51 -1.17 1.70
N GLN A 68 0.72 -0.93 2.17
CA GLN A 68 1.06 -1.16 3.57
C GLN A 68 0.30 -0.21 4.53
N PRO A 69 0.16 1.10 4.24
CA PRO A 69 -0.69 1.97 5.05
C PRO A 69 -2.15 1.52 5.13
N LEU A 70 -2.71 0.93 4.07
CA LEU A 70 -4.08 0.43 4.07
C LEU A 70 -4.26 -0.81 4.95
N THR A 71 -3.22 -1.62 5.11
CA THR A 71 -3.27 -2.86 5.91
C THR A 71 -2.79 -2.69 7.35
N THR A 72 -1.78 -1.85 7.59
CA THR A 72 -1.11 -1.71 8.91
C THR A 72 -1.24 -0.33 9.53
N GLY A 73 -1.71 0.67 8.77
CA GLY A 73 -1.73 2.07 9.19
C GLY A 73 -0.38 2.78 9.10
N ASN A 74 0.67 2.12 8.61
CA ASN A 74 2.02 2.70 8.51
C ASN A 74 2.64 2.45 7.12
N TYR A 75 3.55 3.34 6.71
CA TYR A 75 4.37 3.11 5.52
C TYR A 75 5.40 1.98 5.74
N PRO A 76 5.96 1.37 4.66
CA PRO A 76 7.06 0.43 4.79
C PRO A 76 8.24 1.00 5.59
N GLU A 77 8.86 0.17 6.44
CA GLU A 77 10.01 0.59 7.26
C GLU A 77 11.18 1.09 6.42
N THR A 78 11.40 0.48 5.25
CA THR A 78 12.41 0.91 4.27
C THR A 78 12.16 2.33 3.79
N MET A 79 10.91 2.68 3.51
CA MET A 79 10.51 4.05 3.12
C MET A 79 10.68 5.03 4.26
N GLN A 80 10.27 4.67 5.48
CA GLN A 80 10.43 5.51 6.65
C GLN A 80 11.92 5.83 6.90
N SER A 81 12.78 4.82 6.79
CA SER A 81 14.24 4.97 6.94
C SER A 81 14.86 5.85 5.85
N LEU A 82 14.48 5.66 4.58
CA LEU A 82 15.09 6.35 3.44
C LEU A 82 14.55 7.77 3.21
N LEU A 83 13.28 8.04 3.56
CA LEU A 83 12.64 9.33 3.34
C LEU A 83 12.63 10.23 4.58
N GLY A 84 12.68 9.65 5.79
CA GLY A 84 12.69 10.38 7.04
C GLY A 84 11.58 11.42 7.12
N SER A 85 11.93 12.66 7.46
CA SER A 85 10.99 13.78 7.63
C SER A 85 10.22 14.20 6.37
N ARG A 86 10.60 13.68 5.19
CA ARG A 86 9.85 13.92 3.94
C ARG A 86 8.58 13.10 3.88
N LEU A 87 8.48 12.01 4.64
CA LEU A 87 7.32 11.15 4.71
C LEU A 87 6.45 11.57 5.89
N PRO A 88 5.21 12.06 5.66
CA PRO A 88 4.34 12.46 6.75
C PRO A 88 3.91 11.27 7.62
N ASN A 89 3.56 11.54 8.87
CA ASN A 89 3.01 10.52 9.76
C ASN A 89 1.48 10.53 9.72
N PHE A 90 0.86 9.35 9.84
CA PHE A 90 -0.59 9.25 10.02
C PHE A 90 -0.96 9.58 11.46
N THR A 91 -1.89 10.52 11.66
CA THR A 91 -2.37 10.95 12.99
C THR A 91 -3.68 10.27 13.40
N GLY A 92 -4.16 9.32 12.61
CA GLY A 92 -5.40 8.57 12.85
C GLY A 92 -5.41 7.28 12.04
N ALA A 93 -6.38 6.41 12.32
CA ALA A 93 -6.48 5.13 11.65
C ALA A 93 -6.85 5.31 10.16
N ILE A 94 -5.96 4.91 9.26
CA ILE A 94 -6.33 4.59 7.89
C ILE A 94 -7.10 3.27 7.95
N GLN A 95 -8.42 3.34 8.01
CA GLN A 95 -9.27 2.15 8.04
C GLN A 95 -9.65 1.74 6.62
N ALA A 96 -8.79 0.98 5.94
CA ALA A 96 -9.23 0.07 4.88
C ALA A 96 -9.45 -1.32 5.52
N THR A 97 -10.59 -1.42 6.21
CA THR A 97 -10.97 -2.53 7.09
C THR A 97 -10.91 -3.88 6.37
N TYR A 98 -10.06 -4.80 6.88
CA TYR A 98 -10.07 -6.28 6.90
C TYR A 98 -10.46 -7.14 5.66
N TRP A 99 -11.11 -6.63 4.62
CA TRP A 99 -11.68 -7.45 3.54
C TRP A 99 -10.65 -7.99 2.54
N ILE A 100 -9.49 -7.33 2.41
CA ILE A 100 -8.43 -7.77 1.50
C ILE A 100 -7.84 -9.12 1.97
N LEU A 101 -7.72 -9.38 3.27
CA LEU A 101 -7.11 -10.65 3.75
C LEU A 101 -8.08 -11.84 3.68
N THR A 102 -9.39 -11.61 3.76
CA THR A 102 -10.38 -12.68 3.64
C THR A 102 -10.58 -13.12 2.19
N GLU A 103 -10.42 -12.23 1.20
CA GLU A 103 -10.53 -12.58 -0.22
C GLU A 103 -9.18 -12.99 -0.86
N LEU A 104 -8.05 -12.41 -0.44
CA LEU A 104 -6.74 -12.78 -0.98
C LEU A 104 -6.26 -14.16 -0.54
N THR A 105 -6.65 -14.65 0.63
CA THR A 105 -6.37 -16.05 1.01
C THR A 105 -7.09 -17.06 0.10
N THR A 106 -8.16 -16.63 -0.58
CA THR A 106 -8.89 -17.45 -1.57
C THR A 106 -8.44 -17.19 -3.02
N SER A 107 -7.98 -15.98 -3.36
CA SER A 107 -7.60 -15.60 -4.73
C SER A 107 -6.11 -15.70 -5.05
N ILE A 108 -5.20 -15.60 -4.07
CA ILE A 108 -3.75 -15.75 -4.32
C ILE A 108 -3.36 -17.20 -4.57
N ALA A 109 -4.16 -18.17 -4.11
CA ALA A 109 -3.98 -19.58 -4.47
C ALA A 109 -4.11 -19.85 -5.99
N ILE A 110 -4.65 -18.90 -6.77
CA ILE A 110 -4.90 -19.06 -8.20
C ILE A 110 -3.84 -18.35 -9.07
N PHE A 111 -3.04 -17.43 -8.52
CA PHE A 111 -2.06 -16.64 -9.30
C PHE A 111 -0.58 -17.00 -9.06
N ILE A 112 -0.28 -17.98 -8.20
CA ILE A 112 1.08 -18.52 -7.97
C ILE A 112 1.18 -19.96 -8.52
N ILE A 113 0.85 -20.17 -9.79
CA ILE A 113 1.04 -21.45 -10.52
C ILE A 113 1.69 -21.21 -11.91
N PHE A 114 2.64 -20.28 -12.01
CA PHE A 114 3.58 -20.23 -13.13
C PHE A 114 5.00 -20.05 -12.61
#